data_AF-A0A1E3L3R0-F1
#
_entry.id   AF-A0A1E3L3R0-F1
#
_cell.length_a   1.000
_cell.length_b   1.000
_cell.length_c   1.000
_cell.angle_alpha   90.00
_cell.angle_beta   90.00
_cell.angle_gamma   90.00
#
_symmetry.space_group_name_H-M   'P 1'
#
loop_
_entity.id
_entity.type
_entity.pdbx_description
1 polymer ?
#
loop_
_entity_poly.entity_id
_entity_poly.type
_entity_poly.pdbx_seq_one_letter_code
_entity_poly.pdbx_strand_id
1 'polypeptide(L)'
;MNNKPNQAFNQDIYTMVEKHMMYWNPMNLIEWCLPDEYSIEIDHIVKILPYMKSAEELGNQVYWIMQKYFGSHFARSTEECHHIADKIYKNLEYINSLNTSFISFNLYFNSFKGIRRD
;
A
#
# COMPACT_ATOMS: atom_id res chain seq x y z
N MET A 1 -21.04 -2.57 -16.11
CA MET A 1 -21.08 -2.26 -14.68
C MET A 1 -19.72 -1.68 -14.32
N ASN A 2 -19.64 -0.38 -14.01
CA ASN A 2 -18.36 0.32 -13.90
C ASN A 2 -17.81 0.23 -12.48
N ASN A 3 -16.75 -0.55 -12.30
CA ASN A 3 -15.93 -0.74 -11.08
C ASN A 3 -15.14 0.53 -10.64
N LYS A 4 -15.66 1.74 -10.88
CA LYS A 4 -14.95 3.00 -10.61
C LYS A 4 -14.44 3.18 -9.17
N PRO A 5 -15.17 2.83 -8.09
CA PRO A 5 -14.66 3.02 -6.72
C PRO A 5 -13.51 2.06 -6.37
N ASN A 6 -13.56 0.81 -6.84
CA ASN A 6 -12.48 -0.15 -6.63
C ASN A 6 -11.19 0.23 -7.37
N GLN A 7 -11.32 0.84 -8.55
CA GLN A 7 -10.15 1.27 -9.33
C GLN A 7 -9.44 2.47 -8.69
N ALA A 8 -10.17 3.44 -8.14
CA ALA A 8 -9.59 4.59 -7.46
C ALA A 8 -8.88 4.18 -6.14
N PHE A 9 -9.51 3.32 -5.34
CA PHE A 9 -8.91 2.80 -4.12
C PHE A 9 -7.60 2.03 -4.39
N ASN A 10 -7.59 1.19 -5.43
CA ASN A 10 -6.37 0.48 -5.84
C ASN A 10 -5.27 1.43 -6.31
N GLN A 11 -5.63 2.56 -6.94
CA GLN A 11 -4.66 3.58 -7.35
C GLN A 11 -4.06 4.31 -6.14
N ASP A 12 -4.84 4.60 -5.11
CA ASP A 12 -4.36 5.25 -3.89
C ASP A 12 -3.38 4.35 -3.12
N ILE A 13 -3.71 3.05 -3.01
CA ILE A 13 -2.82 2.05 -2.40
C ILE A 13 -1.53 1.89 -3.21
N TYR A 14 -1.63 1.81 -4.54
CA TYR A 14 -0.45 1.73 -5.40
C TYR A 14 0.47 2.95 -5.20
N THR A 15 -0.09 4.16 -5.28
CA THR A 15 0.66 5.42 -5.11
C THR A 15 1.31 5.51 -3.73
N MET A 16 0.66 4.98 -2.70
CA MET A 16 1.22 4.92 -1.34
C MET A 16 2.42 3.97 -1.27
N VAL A 17 2.31 2.77 -1.82
CA VAL A 17 3.41 1.79 -1.85
C VAL A 17 4.58 2.32 -2.69
N GLU A 18 4.27 2.89 -3.87
CA GLU A 18 5.24 3.50 -4.77
C GLU A 18 6.09 4.57 -4.06
N LYS A 19 5.46 5.47 -3.30
CA LYS A 19 6.19 6.51 -2.54
C LYS A 19 7.19 5.91 -1.56
N HIS A 20 6.81 4.85 -0.83
CA HIS A 20 7.73 4.21 0.12
C HIS A 20 8.86 3.48 -0.59
N MET A 21 8.58 2.80 -1.71
CA MET A 21 9.60 2.10 -2.50
C MET A 21 10.57 3.07 -3.17
N MET A 22 10.08 4.16 -3.76
CA MET A 22 10.93 5.20 -4.35
C MET A 22 11.75 5.93 -3.27
N TYR A 23 11.18 6.22 -2.10
CA TYR A 23 11.94 6.83 -1.02
C TYR A 23 13.03 5.90 -0.47
N TRP A 24 12.73 4.61 -0.34
CA TRP A 24 13.72 3.62 0.12
C TRP A 24 14.83 3.40 -0.92
N ASN A 25 14.46 3.37 -2.20
CA ASN A 25 15.35 3.17 -3.34
C ASN A 25 16.38 2.05 -3.12
N PRO A 26 15.94 0.81 -2.82
CA PRO A 26 16.82 -0.27 -2.36
C PRO A 26 17.96 -0.62 -3.33
N MET A 27 17.74 -0.38 -4.63
CA MET A 27 18.66 -0.72 -5.72
C MET A 27 19.38 0.51 -6.31
N ASN A 28 19.22 1.70 -5.72
CA ASN A 28 19.77 2.96 -6.21
C ASN A 28 19.40 3.27 -7.68
N LEU A 29 18.22 2.83 -8.13
CA LEU A 29 17.81 2.98 -9.51
C LEU A 29 17.51 4.44 -9.87
N ILE A 30 16.98 5.23 -8.93
CA ILE A 30 16.57 6.63 -9.16
C ILE A 30 17.73 7.50 -9.69
N GLU A 31 18.96 7.18 -9.32
CA GLU A 31 20.16 7.87 -9.80
C GLU A 31 20.33 7.75 -11.33
N TRP A 32 19.71 6.76 -11.94
CA TRP A 32 19.69 6.49 -13.38
C TRP A 32 18.47 7.07 -14.08
N CYS A 33 17.58 7.75 -13.36
CA CYS A 33 16.38 8.40 -13.88
C CYS A 33 15.54 7.46 -14.75
N LEU A 34 15.46 6.18 -14.38
CA LEU A 34 14.65 5.23 -15.12
C LEU A 34 13.19 5.48 -14.73
N PRO A 35 12.27 5.54 -15.70
CA PRO A 35 10.87 5.60 -15.38
C PRO A 35 10.45 4.23 -14.80
N ASP A 36 9.48 4.21 -13.87
CA ASP A 36 8.81 2.97 -13.43
C ASP A 36 9.72 1.86 -12.83
N GLU A 37 10.85 2.25 -12.24
CA GLU A 37 11.94 1.40 -11.71
C GLU A 37 11.55 0.21 -10.83
N TYR A 38 10.49 0.38 -10.04
CA TYR A 38 10.01 -0.64 -9.11
C TYR A 38 8.58 -1.07 -9.42
N SER A 39 8.05 -0.73 -10.60
CA SER A 39 6.63 -0.92 -10.92
C SER A 39 6.18 -2.38 -10.79
N ILE A 40 7.03 -3.34 -11.17
CA ILE A 40 6.75 -4.77 -11.09
C ILE A 40 6.72 -5.26 -9.63
N GLU A 41 7.65 -4.78 -8.81
CA GLU A 41 7.76 -5.09 -7.38
C GLU A 41 6.59 -4.47 -6.62
N ILE A 42 6.29 -3.20 -6.89
CA ILE A 42 5.16 -2.45 -6.32
C ILE A 42 3.85 -3.18 -6.66
N ASP A 43 3.65 -3.58 -7.91
CA ASP A 43 2.49 -4.35 -8.34
C ASP A 43 2.33 -5.64 -7.52
N HIS A 44 3.44 -6.33 -7.25
CA HIS A 44 3.42 -7.56 -6.49
C HIS A 44 3.08 -7.29 -5.01
N ILE A 45 3.69 -6.27 -4.41
CA ILE A 45 3.41 -5.83 -3.04
C ILE A 45 1.92 -5.48 -2.90
N VAL A 46 1.38 -4.65 -3.80
CA VAL A 46 -0.03 -4.23 -3.80
C VAL A 46 -0.97 -5.44 -3.92
N LYS A 47 -0.63 -6.44 -4.75
CA LYS A 47 -1.43 -7.66 -4.91
C LYS A 47 -1.49 -8.51 -3.64
N ILE A 48 -0.38 -8.60 -2.88
CA ILE A 48 -0.35 -9.42 -1.66
C ILE A 48 -0.85 -8.68 -0.42
N LEU A 49 -0.83 -7.33 -0.45
CA LEU A 49 -1.13 -6.48 0.70
C LEU A 49 -2.46 -6.79 1.40
N PRO A 50 -3.58 -7.09 0.70
CA PRO A 50 -4.86 -7.42 1.34
C PRO A 50 -4.85 -8.72 2.16
N TYR A 51 -3.85 -9.58 1.97
CA TYR A 51 -3.75 -10.88 2.63
C TYR A 51 -2.77 -10.88 3.81
N MET A 52 -2.02 -9.79 4.00
CA MET A 52 -1.04 -9.66 5.09
C MET A 52 -1.76 -9.33 6.39
N LYS A 53 -1.33 -9.97 7.48
CA LYS A 53 -1.93 -9.81 8.82
C LYS A 53 -1.12 -8.91 9.75
N SER A 54 0.13 -8.64 9.39
CA SER A 54 1.03 -7.78 10.15
C SER A 54 2.09 -7.13 9.27
N ALA A 55 2.68 -6.04 9.79
CA ALA A 55 3.86 -5.42 9.19
C ALA A 55 5.05 -6.39 9.07
N GLU A 56 5.20 -7.30 10.04
CA GLU A 56 6.26 -8.32 10.03
C GLU A 56 6.07 -9.31 8.87
N GLU A 57 4.85 -9.81 8.67
CA GLU A 57 4.53 -10.71 7.56
C GLU A 57 4.79 -10.02 6.21
N LEU A 58 4.37 -8.75 6.09
CA LEU A 58 4.64 -7.94 4.92
C LEU A 58 6.16 -7.74 4.71
N GLY A 59 6.93 -7.49 5.76
CA GLY A 59 8.38 -7.31 5.69
C GLY A 59 9.10 -8.54 5.13
N ASN A 60 8.69 -9.74 5.57
CA ASN A 60 9.20 -10.99 5.01
C ASN A 60 8.85 -11.13 3.53
N GLN A 61 7.62 -10.80 3.14
CA GLN A 61 7.22 -10.86 1.73
C GLN A 61 7.95 -9.83 0.87
N VAL A 62 8.14 -8.60 1.34
CA VAL A 62 8.93 -7.57 0.64
C VAL A 62 10.34 -8.08 0.38
N TYR A 63 11.00 -8.68 1.38
CA TYR A 63 12.32 -9.29 1.20
C TYR A 63 12.32 -10.35 0.08
N TRP A 64 11.35 -11.28 0.10
CA TRP A 64 11.25 -12.32 -0.93
C TRP A 64 10.93 -11.78 -2.32
N ILE A 65 10.12 -10.73 -2.40
CA ILE A 65 9.82 -10.05 -3.66
C ILE A 65 11.09 -9.44 -4.23
N MET A 66 11.84 -8.69 -3.42
CA MET A 66 13.09 -8.07 -3.86
C MET A 66 14.13 -9.11 -4.27
N GLN A 67 14.27 -10.19 -3.48
CA GLN A 67 15.14 -11.32 -3.84
C GLN A 67 14.70 -12.02 -5.12
N LYS A 68 13.40 -12.13 -5.39
CA LYS A 68 12.90 -12.76 -6.61
C LYS A 68 13.29 -11.95 -7.86
N TYR A 69 13.20 -10.63 -7.81
CA TYR A 69 13.41 -9.78 -8.98
C TYR A 69 14.87 -9.35 -9.17
N PHE A 70 15.61 -9.12 -8.08
CA PHE A 70 16.99 -8.65 -8.14
C PHE A 70 18.02 -9.70 -7.73
N GLY A 71 17.60 -10.81 -7.12
CA GLY A 71 18.48 -11.92 -6.73
C GLY A 71 19.68 -11.45 -5.91
N SER A 72 20.86 -11.95 -6.27
CA SER A 72 22.12 -11.59 -5.62
C SER A 72 22.50 -10.11 -5.71
N HIS A 73 21.84 -9.31 -6.56
CA HIS A 73 22.06 -7.86 -6.62
C HIS A 73 21.32 -7.12 -5.51
N PHE A 74 20.32 -7.73 -4.87
CA PHE A 74 19.66 -7.16 -3.72
C PHE A 74 20.52 -7.30 -2.46
N ALA A 75 21.11 -6.18 -2.03
CA ALA A 75 22.03 -6.17 -0.90
C ALA A 75 21.39 -5.72 0.43
N ARG A 76 20.10 -5.37 0.43
CA ARG A 76 19.43 -4.85 1.63
C ARG A 76 19.04 -5.97 2.58
N SER A 77 19.05 -5.66 3.87
CA SER A 77 18.76 -6.64 4.90
C SER A 77 17.26 -6.91 5.06
N THR A 78 16.94 -8.01 5.74
CA THR A 78 15.56 -8.32 6.17
C THR A 78 14.99 -7.22 7.06
N GLU A 79 15.82 -6.63 7.92
CA GLU A 79 15.43 -5.55 8.83
C GLU A 79 15.08 -4.26 8.06
N GLU A 80 15.80 -3.94 6.98
CA GLU A 80 15.44 -2.82 6.11
C GLU A 80 14.08 -3.05 5.44
N CYS A 81 13.81 -4.28 4.98
CA CYS A 81 12.52 -4.65 4.41
C CYS A 81 11.39 -4.49 5.43
N HIS A 82 11.62 -4.93 6.67
CA HIS A 82 10.67 -4.78 7.78
C HIS A 82 10.39 -3.31 8.09
N HIS A 83 11.43 -2.46 8.05
CA HIS A 83 11.27 -1.02 8.29
C HIS A 83 10.37 -0.35 7.25
N ILE A 84 10.50 -0.72 5.97
CA ILE A 84 9.62 -0.20 4.92
C ILE A 84 8.22 -0.79 4.99
N ALA A 85 8.10 -2.09 5.27
CA ALA A 85 6.82 -2.74 5.46
C ALA A 85 6.02 -2.12 6.61
N ASP A 86 6.66 -1.78 7.74
CA ASP A 86 6.02 -1.08 8.86
C ASP A 86 5.41 0.27 8.43
N LYS A 87 6.13 1.05 7.61
CA LYS A 87 5.60 2.33 7.08
C LYS A 87 4.41 2.11 6.14
N ILE A 88 4.49 1.13 5.24
CA ILE A 88 3.40 0.79 4.31
C ILE A 88 2.17 0.34 5.10
N TYR A 89 2.36 -0.57 6.05
CA TYR A 89 1.28 -1.17 6.83
C TYR A 89 0.57 -0.14 7.71
N LYS A 90 1.31 0.75 8.38
CA LYS A 90 0.73 1.86 9.17
C LYS A 90 -0.10 2.81 8.31
N ASN A 91 0.36 3.12 7.10
CA ASN A 91 -0.42 3.96 6.18
C ASN A 91 -1.69 3.26 5.71
N LEU A 92 -1.63 1.95 5.45
CA LEU A 92 -2.80 1.16 5.12
C LEU A 92 -3.84 1.16 6.25
N GLU A 93 -3.42 0.93 7.50
CA GLU A 93 -4.29 1.00 8.67
C GLU A 93 -4.93 2.37 8.82
N TYR A 94 -4.15 3.44 8.63
CA TYR A 94 -4.66 4.80 8.65
C TYR A 94 -5.73 5.03 7.57
N ILE A 95 -5.48 4.63 6.32
CA ILE A 95 -6.46 4.73 5.22
C ILE A 95 -7.75 3.96 5.55
N ASN A 96 -7.63 2.75 6.08
CA ASN A 96 -8.77 1.93 6.48
C ASN A 96 -9.56 2.57 7.63
N SER A 97 -8.87 3.20 8.58
CA SER A 97 -9.51 3.92 9.69
C SER A 97 -10.32 5.14 9.22
N LEU A 98 -9.80 5.88 8.23
CA LEU A 98 -10.49 7.03 7.63
C LEU A 98 -11.73 6.59 6.85
N ASN A 99 -11.62 5.52 6.05
CA ASN A 99 -12.75 4.97 5.31
C ASN A 99 -13.86 4.50 6.25
N THR A 100 -13.50 3.81 7.33
CA THR A 100 -14.47 3.37 8.35
C THR A 100 -15.17 4.57 9.01
N SER A 101 -14.41 5.61 9.35
CA SER A 101 -14.95 6.83 9.96
C SER A 101 -15.89 7.59 9.02
N PHE A 102 -15.53 7.72 7.74
CA PHE A 102 -16.35 8.39 6.74
C PHE A 102 -17.66 7.64 6.46
N ILE A 103 -17.61 6.30 6.35
CA ILE A 103 -18.80 5.47 6.21
C ILE A 103 -19.71 5.64 7.43
N SER A 104 -19.15 5.56 8.64
CA SER A 104 -19.90 5.71 9.89
C SER A 104 -20.58 7.08 9.99
N PHE A 105 -19.86 8.15 9.64
CA PHE A 105 -20.40 9.51 9.61
C PHE A 105 -21.53 9.67 8.57
N ASN A 106 -21.35 9.13 7.37
CA ASN A 106 -22.40 9.18 6.34
C ASN A 106 -23.65 8.39 6.73
N LEU A 107 -23.49 7.20 7.31
CA LEU A 107 -24.62 6.41 7.81
C LEU A 107 -25.37 7.16 8.92
N TYR A 108 -24.63 7.74 9.86
CA TYR A 108 -25.20 8.62 10.89
C TYR A 108 -25.96 9.78 10.27
N PHE A 109 -25.36 10.55 9.37
CA PHE A 109 -26.03 11.73 8.79
C PHE A 109 -27.27 11.38 7.94
N ASN A 110 -27.23 10.26 7.22
CA ASN A 110 -28.38 9.79 6.43
C ASN A 110 -29.53 9.28 7.31
N SER A 111 -29.27 8.78 8.52
CA SER A 111 -30.35 8.41 9.45
C SER A 111 -31.12 9.64 9.96
N PHE A 112 -30.46 10.79 10.11
CA PHE A 112 -31.12 12.06 10.49
C PHE A 112 -31.94 12.70 9.36
N LYS A 113 -31.54 12.50 8.10
CA LYS A 113 -32.32 12.96 6.95
C LYS A 113 -33.65 12.21 6.77
N GLY A 114 -33.79 11.01 7.36
CA GLY A 114 -35.03 10.24 7.37
C GLY A 114 -36.06 10.66 8.42
N ILE A 115 -35.70 11.53 9.38
CA ILE A 115 -36.55 11.90 10.53
C ILE A 115 -37.31 13.24 10.32
N ARG A 116 -37.14 13.91 9.17
CA ARG A 116 -37.95 15.09 8.79
C ARG A 116 -39.02 14.74 7.75
N ARG A 117 -40.00 13.95 8.19
CA ARG A 117 -41.41 13.87 7.76
C ARG A 117 -42.08 13.33 9.04
N ASP A 118 -42.86 14.06 9.83
CA ASP A 118 -43.91 15.05 9.57
C ASP A 118 -43.98 16.05 10.74
#